data_AF-A0A8B5X8Q6-F1
#
_entry.id   AF-A0A8B5X8Q6-F1
#
_cell.length_a   1.000
_cell.length_b   1.000
_cell.length_c   1.000
_cell.angle_alpha   90.00
_cell.angle_beta   90.00
_cell.angle_gamma   90.00
#
_symmetry.space_group_name_H-M   'P 1'
#
loop_
_entity.id
_entity.type
_entity.pdbx_description
1 polymer ?
#
loop_
_entity_poly.entity_id
_entity_poly.type
_entity_poly.pdbx_seq_one_letter_code
_entity_poly.pdbx_strand_id
1 'polypeptide(L)'
;MSTEHRADHTADEFYRPTQDERTLACISHLSVFVSSIGFLVAVGLWIYLHTRKNQPYGAFQAGQAVIFQLLVMVLTVIVILIVMAFAFGAFGLAFAASSGTGEVAFGIAMTVGIMVFVVSIMVVTFAFYAYAIYAAVRSYQAQPFRIPLVGLLAEMISPMPDVRGEHRP
;
A
#
# COMPACT_ATOMS: atom_id res chain seq x y z
N MET A 1 19.29 53.58 -8.68
CA MET A 1 18.78 52.91 -9.90
C MET A 1 19.63 51.68 -10.16
N SER A 2 19.24 50.52 -9.59
CA SER A 2 19.56 49.15 -10.05
C SER A 2 19.08 48.10 -9.03
N THR A 3 17.79 48.12 -8.69
CA THR A 3 17.13 47.09 -7.89
C THR A 3 16.42 46.05 -8.77
N GLU A 4 16.96 45.76 -9.96
CA GLU A 4 16.34 44.88 -10.96
C GLU A 4 17.24 43.71 -11.38
N HIS A 5 18.06 43.19 -10.46
CA HIS A 5 18.84 41.97 -10.72
C HIS A 5 18.71 40.92 -9.62
N ARG A 6 17.47 40.66 -9.20
CA ARG A 6 17.14 39.51 -8.34
C ARG A 6 15.66 39.10 -8.49
N ALA A 7 15.21 38.94 -9.73
CA ALA A 7 13.84 38.52 -10.05
C ALA A 7 13.81 37.42 -11.12
N ASP A 8 14.74 36.45 -11.07
CA ASP A 8 14.81 35.35 -12.04
C ASP A 8 15.17 33.97 -11.43
N HIS A 9 14.65 33.64 -10.24
CA HIS A 9 14.83 32.30 -9.65
C HIS A 9 13.55 31.60 -9.19
N THR A 10 12.36 32.12 -9.53
CA THR A 10 11.09 31.56 -9.01
C THR A 10 9.97 31.51 -10.06
N ALA A 11 10.31 31.27 -11.32
CA ALA A 11 9.33 30.81 -12.30
C ALA A 11 9.34 29.27 -12.29
N ASP A 12 8.50 28.68 -11.44
CA ASP A 12 7.99 27.30 -11.50
C ASP A 12 8.81 26.30 -12.33
N GLU A 13 10.00 25.92 -11.86
CA GLU A 13 10.72 24.80 -12.45
C GLU A 13 10.07 23.50 -11.96
N PHE A 14 8.97 23.14 -12.64
CA PHE A 14 8.26 21.91 -12.37
C PHE A 14 9.23 20.72 -12.46
N TYR A 15 9.26 19.90 -11.42
CA TYR A 15 10.10 18.71 -11.37
C TYR A 15 9.64 17.71 -12.42
N ARG A 16 10.59 17.19 -13.21
CA ARG A 16 10.35 16.15 -14.21
C ARG A 16 11.04 14.86 -13.78
N PRO A 17 10.27 13.84 -13.33
CA PRO A 17 10.83 12.56 -12.95
C PRO A 17 11.53 11.89 -14.13
N THR A 18 12.70 11.30 -13.88
CA THR A 18 13.41 10.53 -14.91
C THR A 18 12.70 9.20 -15.18
N GLN A 19 12.98 8.59 -16.32
CA GLN A 19 12.40 7.28 -16.66
C GLN A 19 12.80 6.20 -15.64
N ASP A 20 14.03 6.26 -15.14
CA ASP A 20 14.53 5.34 -14.11
C ASP A 20 13.76 5.53 -12.79
N GLU A 21 13.53 6.77 -12.39
CA GLU A 21 12.79 7.11 -11.17
C GLU A 21 11.35 6.58 -11.23
N ARG A 22 10.68 6.76 -12.36
CA ARG A 22 9.32 6.25 -12.63
C ARG A 22 9.28 4.73 -12.62
N THR A 23 10.32 4.09 -13.16
CA THR A 23 10.43 2.64 -13.21
C THR A 23 10.64 2.06 -11.82
N LEU A 24 11.53 2.64 -11.01
CA LEU A 24 11.76 2.22 -9.63
C LEU A 24 10.54 2.47 -8.73
N ALA A 25 9.82 3.58 -8.94
CA ALA A 25 8.55 3.85 -8.30
C ALA A 25 7.44 2.86 -8.69
N CYS A 26 7.42 2.38 -9.93
CA CYS A 26 6.51 1.33 -10.36
C CYS A 26 6.84 -0.01 -9.67
N ILE A 27 8.11 -0.39 -9.67
CA ILE A 27 8.60 -1.63 -9.07
C ILE A 27 8.35 -1.65 -7.56
N SER A 28 8.49 -0.52 -6.85
CA SER A 28 8.21 -0.47 -5.42
C SER A 28 6.76 -0.85 -5.10
N HIS A 29 5.78 -0.40 -5.89
CA HIS A 29 4.39 -0.82 -5.73
C HIS A 29 4.13 -2.27 -6.15
N LEU A 30 4.70 -2.71 -7.28
CA LEU A 30 4.55 -4.09 -7.77
C LEU A 30 5.26 -5.12 -6.89
N SER A 31 6.22 -4.71 -6.07
CA SER A 31 6.91 -5.62 -5.14
C SER A 31 5.94 -6.36 -4.21
N VAL A 32 4.73 -5.84 -3.96
CA VAL A 32 3.69 -6.50 -3.16
C VAL A 32 3.33 -7.92 -3.64
N PHE A 33 3.57 -8.24 -4.93
CA PHE A 33 3.34 -9.58 -5.49
C PHE A 33 4.37 -10.62 -5.03
N VAL A 34 5.50 -10.19 -4.47
CA VAL A 34 6.58 -11.07 -3.97
C VAL A 34 6.42 -11.34 -2.47
N SER A 35 5.19 -11.23 -1.94
CA SER A 35 4.87 -11.50 -0.53
C SER A 35 5.76 -10.69 0.44
N SER A 36 6.22 -11.28 1.55
CA SER A 36 7.04 -10.62 2.56
C SER A 36 8.38 -10.09 2.02
N ILE A 37 8.95 -10.73 0.99
CA ILE A 37 10.17 -10.25 0.32
C ILE A 37 9.88 -8.93 -0.41
N GLY A 38 8.67 -8.79 -0.95
CA GLY A 38 8.17 -7.57 -1.57
C GLY A 38 8.31 -6.34 -0.68
N PHE A 39 7.95 -6.47 0.59
CA PHE A 39 8.08 -5.39 1.56
C PHE A 39 9.53 -4.95 1.74
N LEU A 40 10.46 -5.90 1.85
CA LEU A 40 11.90 -5.60 1.95
C LEU A 40 12.42 -4.90 0.68
N VAL A 41 11.92 -5.29 -0.49
CA VAL A 41 12.24 -4.62 -1.76
C VAL A 41 11.73 -3.18 -1.76
N ALA A 42 10.48 -2.93 -1.36
CA ALA A 42 9.92 -1.59 -1.26
C ALA A 42 10.72 -0.70 -0.29
N VAL A 43 11.08 -1.23 0.88
CA VAL A 43 11.90 -0.53 1.88
C VAL A 43 13.29 -0.25 1.35
N GLY A 44 13.94 -1.24 0.73
CA GLY A 44 15.27 -1.09 0.14
C GLY A 44 15.29 -0.02 -0.96
N LEU A 45 14.29 -0.03 -1.85
CA LEU A 45 14.13 0.99 -2.89
C LEU A 45 13.86 2.37 -2.30
N TRP A 46 13.02 2.46 -1.27
CA TRP A 46 12.76 3.72 -0.57
C TRP A 46 14.04 4.30 0.03
N ILE A 47 14.82 3.51 0.79
CA ILE A 47 16.10 3.93 1.36
C ILE A 47 17.08 4.35 0.26
N TYR A 48 17.19 3.56 -0.80
CA TYR A 48 18.08 3.83 -1.93
C TYR A 48 17.74 5.16 -2.62
N LEU A 49 16.46 5.38 -2.93
CA LEU A 49 15.99 6.59 -3.60
C LEU A 49 16.06 7.81 -2.67
N HIS A 50 15.72 7.66 -1.40
CA HIS A 50 15.79 8.73 -0.41
C HIS A 50 17.24 9.21 -0.16
N THR A 51 18.21 8.29 -0.20
CA THR A 51 19.63 8.65 -0.03
C THR A 51 20.22 9.38 -1.24
N ARG A 52 19.61 9.24 -2.42
CA ARG A 52 20.05 9.94 -3.64
C ARG A 52 19.45 11.34 -3.71
N LYS A 53 20.32 12.36 -3.74
CA LYS A 53 19.94 13.79 -3.71
C LYS A 53 19.06 14.29 -4.87
N ASN A 54 18.86 13.50 -5.93
CA ASN A 54 18.18 13.92 -7.16
C ASN A 54 16.98 13.01 -7.53
N GLN A 55 16.38 12.29 -6.57
CA GLN A 55 15.25 11.38 -6.86
C GLN A 55 14.04 11.59 -5.90
N PRO A 56 13.55 12.83 -5.71
CA PRO A 56 12.47 13.14 -4.77
C PRO A 56 11.13 12.49 -5.13
N TYR A 57 10.79 12.32 -6.41
CA TYR A 57 9.54 11.68 -6.81
C TYR A 57 9.55 10.18 -6.52
N GLY A 58 10.65 9.51 -6.86
CA GLY A 58 10.84 8.08 -6.63
C GLY A 58 10.86 7.77 -5.13
N ALA A 59 11.55 8.60 -4.34
CA ALA A 59 11.56 8.46 -2.88
C ALA A 59 10.15 8.57 -2.29
N PHE A 60 9.33 9.55 -2.72
CA PHE A 60 7.96 9.68 -2.27
C PHE A 60 7.08 8.48 -2.64
N GLN A 61 7.12 8.04 -3.90
CA GLN A 61 6.31 6.90 -4.36
C GLN A 61 6.74 5.58 -3.70
N ALA A 62 8.05 5.35 -3.55
CA ALA A 62 8.55 4.20 -2.80
C ALA A 62 8.14 4.25 -1.31
N GLY A 63 8.14 5.45 -0.70
CA GLY A 63 7.62 5.64 0.66
C GLY A 63 6.13 5.31 0.78
N GLN A 64 5.32 5.76 -0.19
CA GLN A 64 3.90 5.37 -0.27
C GLN A 64 3.74 3.85 -0.40
N ALA A 65 4.56 3.18 -1.23
CA ALA A 65 4.51 1.73 -1.36
C ALA A 65 4.82 1.02 -0.03
N VAL A 66 5.83 1.47 0.70
CA VAL A 66 6.19 0.93 2.03
C VAL A 66 5.03 1.08 3.01
N ILE A 67 4.47 2.28 3.14
CA ILE A 67 3.36 2.55 4.06
C ILE A 67 2.12 1.75 3.66
N PHE A 68 1.81 1.67 2.37
CA PHE A 68 0.70 0.87 1.87
C PHE A 68 0.85 -0.60 2.23
N GLN A 69 2.01 -1.20 1.96
CA GLN A 69 2.27 -2.60 2.32
C GLN A 69 2.24 -2.83 3.83
N LEU A 70 2.75 -1.88 4.63
CA LEU A 70 2.67 -1.93 6.08
C LEU A 70 1.22 -1.91 6.58
N LEU A 71 0.37 -1.03 6.04
CA LEU A 71 -1.05 -0.97 6.38
C LEU A 71 -1.79 -2.26 6.02
N VAL A 72 -1.53 -2.81 4.83
CA VAL A 72 -2.11 -4.09 4.41
C VAL A 72 -1.69 -5.21 5.36
N MET A 73 -0.42 -5.25 5.77
CA MET A 73 0.09 -6.22 6.73
C MET A 73 -0.62 -6.09 8.09
N VAL A 74 -0.70 -4.88 8.65
CA VAL A 74 -1.38 -4.63 9.93
C VAL A 74 -2.86 -5.02 9.86
N LEU A 75 -3.57 -4.61 8.81
CA LEU A 75 -4.98 -4.95 8.64
C LEU A 75 -5.18 -6.48 8.51
N THR A 76 -4.31 -7.16 7.78
CA THR A 76 -4.35 -8.61 7.63
C THR A 76 -4.17 -9.31 8.98
N VAL A 77 -3.21 -8.86 9.80
CA VAL A 77 -3.01 -9.40 11.17
C VAL A 77 -4.25 -9.18 12.03
N ILE A 78 -4.85 -7.98 12.01
CA ILE A 78 -6.07 -7.67 12.78
C ILE A 78 -7.21 -8.60 12.36
N VAL A 79 -7.44 -8.77 11.06
CA VAL A 79 -8.49 -9.65 10.53
C VAL A 79 -8.26 -11.10 10.96
N ILE A 80 -7.03 -11.60 10.87
CA ILE A 80 -6.68 -12.96 11.33
C ILE A 80 -6.96 -13.11 12.82
N LEU A 81 -6.55 -12.17 13.66
CA LEU A 81 -6.76 -12.23 15.12
C LEU A 81 -8.25 -12.23 15.48
N ILE A 82 -9.05 -11.37 14.85
CA ILE A 82 -10.49 -11.32 15.04
C ILE A 82 -11.10 -12.68 14.71
N VAL A 83 -10.72 -13.27 13.57
CA VAL A 83 -11.30 -14.55 13.16
C VAL A 83 -10.83 -15.72 13.99
N MET A 84 -9.56 -15.74 14.42
CA MET A 84 -9.11 -16.74 15.39
C MET A 84 -9.90 -16.63 16.69
N ALA A 85 -10.13 -15.42 17.21
CA ALA A 85 -10.94 -15.23 18.41
C ALA A 85 -12.38 -15.75 18.23
N PHE A 86 -13.04 -15.47 17.10
CA PHE A 86 -14.37 -16.01 16.79
C PHE A 86 -14.36 -17.53 16.64
N ALA A 87 -13.38 -18.10 15.93
CA ALA A 87 -13.28 -19.54 15.72
C ALA A 87 -13.02 -20.30 17.02
N PHE A 88 -12.10 -19.83 17.87
CA PHE A 88 -11.85 -20.43 19.17
C PHE A 88 -13.00 -20.23 20.15
N GLY A 89 -13.66 -19.07 20.12
CA GLY A 89 -14.86 -18.82 20.94
C GLY A 89 -15.99 -19.76 20.56
N ALA A 90 -16.28 -19.90 19.27
CA ALA A 90 -17.28 -20.84 18.75
C ALA A 90 -16.93 -22.29 19.09
N PHE A 91 -15.67 -22.68 18.94
CA PHE A 91 -15.18 -24.00 19.31
C PHE A 91 -15.34 -24.30 20.81
N GLY A 92 -14.96 -23.37 21.69
CA GLY A 92 -15.10 -23.53 23.13
C GLY A 92 -16.57 -23.65 23.58
N LEU A 93 -17.46 -22.84 23.00
CA LEU A 93 -18.90 -22.91 23.23
C LEU A 93 -19.49 -24.26 22.80
N ALA A 94 -19.11 -24.75 21.61
CA ALA A 94 -19.60 -26.02 21.11
C ALA A 94 -19.06 -27.23 21.87
N PHE A 95 -17.79 -27.19 22.28
CA PHE A 95 -17.20 -28.22 23.13
C PHE A 95 -17.93 -28.29 24.49
N ALA A 96 -18.22 -27.15 25.10
CA ALA A 96 -18.98 -27.09 26.35
C ALA A 96 -20.45 -27.54 26.19
N ALA A 97 -21.04 -27.32 25.02
CA ALA A 97 -22.42 -27.70 24.69
C ALA A 97 -22.56 -29.14 24.16
N SER A 98 -21.47 -29.91 24.06
CA SER A 98 -21.45 -31.24 23.44
C SER A 98 -22.24 -32.28 24.26
N SER A 99 -23.54 -32.33 23.99
CA SER A 99 -24.40 -33.47 24.26
C SER A 99 -25.33 -33.66 23.05
N GLY A 100 -25.09 -34.72 22.26
CA GLY A 100 -26.00 -35.17 21.19
C GLY A 100 -25.92 -34.44 19.85
N THR A 101 -27.08 -34.24 19.20
CA THR A 101 -27.24 -33.80 17.79
C THR A 101 -26.68 -32.42 17.43
N GLY A 102 -26.18 -31.65 18.40
CA GLY A 102 -25.57 -30.34 18.19
C GLY A 102 -24.24 -30.39 17.44
N GLU A 103 -23.52 -31.52 17.47
CA GLU A 103 -22.18 -31.65 16.86
C GLU A 103 -22.20 -31.48 15.34
N VAL A 104 -23.18 -32.07 14.65
CA VAL A 104 -23.30 -31.98 13.19
C VAL A 104 -23.67 -30.57 12.74
N ALA A 105 -24.63 -29.94 13.42
CA ALA A 105 -25.03 -28.56 13.13
C ALA A 105 -23.88 -27.58 13.37
N PHE A 106 -23.09 -27.80 14.43
CA PHE A 106 -21.88 -27.02 14.71
C PHE A 106 -20.81 -27.20 13.62
N GLY A 107 -20.53 -28.42 13.18
CA GLY A 107 -19.58 -28.69 12.10
C GLY A 107 -19.95 -27.99 10.80
N ILE A 108 -21.24 -27.97 10.45
CA ILE A 108 -21.75 -27.25 9.28
C ILE A 108 -21.57 -25.73 9.46
N ALA A 109 -21.96 -25.18 10.61
CA ALA A 109 -21.84 -23.74 10.88
C ALA A 109 -20.38 -23.26 10.84
N MET A 110 -19.44 -24.02 11.42
CA MET A 110 -18.01 -23.74 11.35
C MET A 110 -17.48 -23.78 9.92
N THR A 111 -17.86 -24.80 9.15
CA THR A 111 -17.43 -24.96 7.75
C THR A 111 -17.90 -23.78 6.91
N VAL A 112 -19.18 -23.39 7.03
CA VAL A 112 -19.75 -22.24 6.33
C VAL A 112 -19.05 -20.94 6.77
N GLY A 113 -18.82 -20.77 8.07
CA GLY A 113 -18.11 -19.60 8.61
C GLY A 113 -16.69 -19.45 8.06
N ILE A 114 -15.93 -20.54 8.02
CA ILE A 114 -14.56 -20.56 7.45
C ILE A 114 -14.61 -20.25 5.95
N MET A 115 -15.57 -20.81 5.20
CA MET A 115 -15.70 -20.54 3.76
C MET A 115 -16.00 -19.06 3.48
N VAL A 116 -16.97 -18.47 4.20
CA VAL A 116 -17.28 -17.03 4.07
C VAL A 116 -16.05 -16.19 4.41
N PHE A 117 -15.30 -16.57 5.43
CA PHE A 117 -14.08 -15.88 5.82
C PHE A 117 -12.99 -15.94 4.76
N VAL A 118 -12.68 -17.13 4.23
CA VAL A 118 -11.68 -17.31 3.17
C VAL A 118 -12.05 -16.49 1.94
N VAL A 119 -13.31 -16.53 1.52
CA VAL A 119 -13.80 -15.72 0.39
C VAL A 119 -13.64 -14.22 0.68
N SER A 120 -13.96 -13.78 1.89
CA SER A 120 -13.84 -12.37 2.29
C SER A 120 -12.38 -11.91 2.26
N ILE A 121 -11.44 -12.70 2.78
CA ILE A 121 -10.00 -12.42 2.69
C ILE A 121 -9.57 -12.35 1.24
N MET A 122 -9.97 -13.31 0.40
CA MET A 122 -9.59 -13.30 -1.02
C MET A 122 -10.05 -12.01 -1.71
N VAL A 123 -11.30 -11.60 -1.52
CA VAL A 123 -11.83 -10.36 -2.11
C VAL A 123 -11.03 -9.14 -1.67
N VAL A 124 -10.73 -9.04 -0.37
CA VAL A 124 -9.94 -7.92 0.19
C VAL A 124 -8.50 -7.93 -0.37
N THR A 125 -7.85 -9.09 -0.43
CA THR A 125 -6.51 -9.24 -0.99
C THR A 125 -6.48 -8.87 -2.48
N PHE A 126 -7.45 -9.30 -3.28
CA PHE A 126 -7.54 -8.92 -4.69
C PHE A 126 -7.77 -7.42 -4.87
N ALA A 127 -8.60 -6.80 -4.02
CA ALA A 127 -8.78 -5.35 -4.04
C ALA A 127 -7.46 -4.61 -3.77
N PHE A 128 -6.66 -5.09 -2.82
CA PHE A 128 -5.33 -4.52 -2.55
C PHE A 128 -4.36 -4.69 -3.71
N TYR A 129 -4.32 -5.86 -4.35
CA TYR A 129 -3.47 -6.07 -5.52
C TYR A 129 -3.89 -5.18 -6.70
N ALA A 130 -5.20 -5.07 -6.97
CA ALA A 130 -5.71 -4.17 -7.99
C ALA A 130 -5.31 -2.72 -7.69
N TYR A 131 -5.39 -2.29 -6.43
CA TYR A 131 -4.97 -0.96 -6.01
C TYR A 131 -3.46 -0.73 -6.15
N ALA A 132 -2.64 -1.74 -5.82
CA ALA A 132 -1.19 -1.66 -6.00
C ALA A 132 -0.80 -1.56 -7.48
N ILE A 133 -1.46 -2.31 -8.36
CA ILE A 133 -1.28 -2.19 -9.81
C ILE A 133 -1.68 -0.80 -10.28
N TYR A 134 -2.83 -0.29 -9.82
CA TYR A 134 -3.28 1.05 -10.16
C TYR A 134 -2.26 2.11 -9.73
N ALA A 135 -1.75 2.04 -8.50
CA ALA A 135 -0.70 2.92 -8.00
C ALA A 135 0.59 2.82 -8.83
N ALA A 136 1.02 1.59 -9.18
CA ALA A 136 2.19 1.35 -10.01
C ALA A 136 2.07 1.95 -11.42
N VAL A 137 0.91 1.82 -12.06
CA VAL A 137 0.66 2.40 -13.39
C VAL A 137 0.68 3.93 -13.30
N ARG A 138 0.06 4.51 -12.27
CA ARG A 138 0.02 5.97 -12.07
C ARG A 138 1.40 6.53 -11.76
N SER A 139 2.20 5.84 -10.96
CA SER A 139 3.59 6.24 -10.67
C SER A 139 4.49 6.10 -11.90
N TYR A 140 4.28 5.06 -12.70
CA TYR A 140 4.96 4.90 -13.99
C TYR A 140 4.61 6.02 -14.97
N GLN A 141 3.39 6.57 -14.93
CA GLN A 141 2.96 7.66 -15.81
C GLN A 141 3.44 9.05 -15.35
N ALA A 142 4.25 9.15 -14.29
CA ALA A 142 4.64 10.41 -13.66
C ALA A 142 3.45 11.28 -13.22
N GLN A 143 2.28 10.67 -13.00
CA GLN A 143 1.14 11.43 -12.51
C GLN A 143 1.28 11.67 -11.00
N PRO A 144 0.86 12.86 -10.51
CA PRO A 144 0.82 13.12 -9.09
C PRO A 144 -0.24 12.21 -8.45
N PHE A 145 0.20 11.08 -7.91
CA PHE A 145 -0.66 10.13 -7.24
C PHE A 145 -0.48 10.26 -5.72
N ARG A 146 -1.58 10.54 -5.04
CA ARG A 146 -1.67 10.60 -3.59
C ARG A 146 -2.80 9.69 -3.16
N ILE A 147 -2.44 8.63 -2.47
CA ILE A 147 -3.41 7.85 -1.71
C ILE A 147 -3.83 8.74 -0.53
N PRO A 148 -5.12 9.05 -0.28
CA PRO A 148 -5.51 10.06 0.70
C PRO A 148 -4.92 9.85 2.11
N LEU A 149 -4.88 8.60 2.59
CA LEU A 149 -4.33 8.27 3.92
C LEU A 149 -2.80 8.02 3.89
N VAL A 150 -2.32 7.30 2.88
CA VAL A 150 -0.90 6.92 2.76
C VAL A 150 -0.04 8.07 2.28
N GLY A 151 -0.57 8.92 1.41
CA GLY A 151 0.09 10.11 0.88
C GLY A 151 0.39 11.15 1.95
N LEU A 152 -0.51 11.32 2.93
CA LEU A 152 -0.28 12.22 4.07
C LEU A 152 0.88 11.74 4.95
N LEU A 153 0.97 10.43 5.21
CA LEU A 153 2.07 9.83 5.96
C LEU A 153 3.38 9.85 5.16
N ALA A 154 3.31 9.61 3.85
CA ALA A 154 4.49 9.65 2.97
C ALA A 154 5.04 11.09 2.87
N GLU A 155 4.18 12.10 2.83
CA GLU A 155 4.57 13.51 2.74
C GLU A 155 5.31 13.99 4.00
N MET A 156 5.00 13.41 5.17
CA MET A 156 5.73 13.64 6.41
C MET A 156 7.17 13.10 6.36
N ILE A 157 7.43 12.06 5.58
CA ILE A 157 8.72 11.36 5.51
C ILE A 157 9.55 11.85 4.30
N SER A 158 8.90 12.13 3.18
CA SER A 158 9.53 12.54 1.94
C SER A 158 8.55 13.44 1.17
N PRO A 159 8.69 14.77 1.22
CA PRO A 159 7.74 15.66 0.57
C PRO A 159 7.73 15.46 -0.94
N MET A 160 6.54 15.47 -1.53
CA MET A 160 6.36 15.31 -2.97
C MET A 160 6.84 16.59 -3.69
N PRO A 161 7.72 16.48 -4.70
CA PRO A 161 8.06 17.65 -5.51
C PRO A 161 6.86 18.10 -6.35
N ASP A 162 6.82 19.37 -6.75
CA ASP A 162 5.80 19.87 -7.66
C ASP A 162 6.05 19.32 -9.07
N VAL A 163 5.37 18.22 -9.40
CA VAL A 163 5.49 17.53 -10.69
C VAL A 163 4.49 18.11 -11.67
N ARG A 164 4.97 18.55 -12.84
CA ARG A 164 4.08 18.84 -13.97
C ARG A 164 3.42 17.54 -14.38
N GLY A 165 2.16 17.34 -14.01
CA GLY A 165 1.34 16.35 -14.67
C GLY A 165 1.31 16.74 -16.15
N GLU A 166 1.80 15.88 -17.04
CA GLU A 166 1.52 16.04 -18.46
C GLU A 166 -0.01 16.00 -18.61
N HIS A 167 -0.65 17.17 -18.66
CA HIS A 167 -1.98 17.31 -19.22
C HIS A 167 -1.85 16.81 -20.65
N ARG A 168 -2.21 15.56 -20.86
CA ARG A 168 -2.45 15.07 -22.21
C ARG A 168 -3.74 15.75 -22.70
N PRO A 169 -3.75 16.21 -23.95
CA PRO A 169 -4.91 16.81 -24.59
C PRO A 169 -6.10 15.83 -24.65
#